data_AF-A0A976EDL7-F1
#
_entry.id   AF-A0A976EDL7-F1
#
_cell.length_a   1.000
_cell.length_b   1.000
_cell.length_c   1.000
_cell.angle_alpha   90.00
_cell.angle_beta   90.00
_cell.angle_gamma   90.00
#
_symmetry.space_group_name_H-M   'P 1'
#
loop_
_entity.id
_entity.type
_entity.pdbx_description
1 polymer ?
#
loop_
_entity_poly.entity_id
_entity_poly.type
_entity_poly.pdbx_seq_one_letter_code
_entity_poly.pdbx_strand_id
1 'polypeptide(L)'
;MTGSFFVGVYCPLEELERRELTRGDRRIGEAKADFETTHRFCAYDMEVWSTLPADENARNIAAAWKNRPKHNSVERIARYQSV
;
A
#
# COMPACT_ATOMS: atom_id res chain seq x y z
N MET A 1 -23.25 -0.85 -7.27
CA MET A 1 -22.12 -0.09 -6.68
C MET A 1 -21.07 -1.09 -6.25
N THR A 2 -19.91 -1.13 -6.91
CA THR A 2 -18.77 -1.96 -6.49
C THR A 2 -17.97 -1.23 -5.43
N GLY A 3 -17.83 -1.81 -4.23
CA GLY A 3 -16.95 -1.27 -3.20
C GLY A 3 -15.47 -1.20 -3.64
N SER A 4 -14.72 -0.29 -3.03
CA SER A 4 -13.26 -0.16 -3.18
C SER A 4 -12.54 -1.40 -2.64
N PHE A 5 -11.32 -1.65 -3.12
CA PHE A 5 -10.43 -2.70 -2.61
C PHE A 5 -9.08 -2.06 -2.30
N PHE A 6 -8.74 -1.94 -1.02
CA PHE A 6 -7.54 -1.24 -0.56
C PHE A 6 -6.37 -2.22 -0.48
N VAL A 7 -5.26 -1.87 -1.13
CA VAL A 7 -4.04 -2.68 -1.12
C VAL A 7 -2.91 -1.90 -0.46
N GLY A 8 -2.32 -2.48 0.58
CA GLY A 8 -1.12 -1.94 1.24
C GLY A 8 0.12 -2.46 0.53
N VAL A 9 0.99 -1.56 0.07
CA VAL A 9 2.25 -1.93 -0.57
C VAL A 9 3.40 -1.59 0.37
N TYR A 10 3.98 -2.61 0.99
CA TYR A 10 5.06 -2.47 1.94
C TYR A 10 6.43 -2.58 1.27
N CYS A 11 7.42 -1.94 1.86
CA CYS A 11 8.80 -2.04 1.47
C CYS A 11 9.68 -1.87 2.71
N PRO A 12 10.77 -2.65 2.87
CA PRO A 12 11.79 -2.35 3.86
C PRO A 12 12.31 -0.92 3.67
N LEU A 13 12.55 -0.21 4.78
CA LEU A 13 13.01 1.18 4.76
C LEU A 13 14.35 1.31 4.03
N GLU A 14 15.25 0.35 4.22
CA GLU A 14 16.58 0.34 3.61
C GLU A 14 16.48 0.29 2.07
N GLU A 15 15.52 -0.47 1.55
CA GLU A 15 15.28 -0.56 0.10
C GLU A 15 14.60 0.72 -0.45
N LEU A 16 13.73 1.36 0.35
CA LEU A 16 13.14 2.64 -0.01
C LEU A 16 14.21 3.74 -0.12
N GLU A 17 15.11 3.84 0.87
CA GLU A 17 16.22 4.79 0.88
C GLU A 17 17.20 4.52 -0.28
N ARG A 18 17.52 3.26 -0.57
CA ARG A 18 18.36 2.89 -1.72
C ARG A 18 17.73 3.32 -3.05
N ARG A 19 16.43 3.12 -3.23
CA ARG A 19 15.68 3.53 -4.44
C ARG A 19 15.57 5.05 -4.55
N GLU A 20 15.38 5.75 -3.44
CA GLU A 20 15.38 7.22 -3.38
C GLU A 20 16.71 7.79 -3.88
N LEU A 21 17.83 7.27 -3.37
CA LEU A 21 19.17 7.64 -3.84
C LEU A 21 19.36 7.39 -5.34
N THR A 22 18.84 6.26 -5.84
CA THR A 22 18.98 5.87 -7.25
C THR A 22 18.13 6.74 -8.18
N ARG A 23 16.96 7.21 -7.72
CA ARG A 23 16.04 8.02 -8.53
C ARG A 23 16.60 9.39 -8.89
N GLY A 24 17.33 10.02 -7.97
CA GLY A 24 18.00 11.32 -8.19
C GLY A 24 17.08 12.54 -8.34
N ASP A 25 15.77 12.35 -8.53
CA ASP A 25 14.75 13.40 -8.65
C ASP A 25 14.02 13.70 -7.33
N ARG A 26 14.28 12.90 -6.29
CA ARG A 26 13.61 12.96 -4.99
C ARG A 26 14.54 13.52 -3.93
N ARG A 27 14.02 14.32 -3.00
CA ARG A 27 14.83 14.84 -1.88
C ARG A 27 15.13 13.72 -0.89
N ILE A 28 16.40 13.56 -0.52
CA ILE A 28 16.83 12.55 0.44
C ILE A 28 16.11 12.72 1.78
N GLY A 29 15.56 11.62 2.29
CA GLY A 29 14.81 11.53 3.55
C GLY A 29 13.29 11.56 3.38
N GLU A 30 12.76 11.82 2.19
CA GLU A 30 11.31 11.76 1.95
C GLU A 30 10.77 10.33 2.06
N ALA A 31 11.52 9.35 1.58
CA ALA A 31 11.17 7.95 1.67
C ALA A 31 10.94 7.49 3.12
N LYS A 32 11.77 7.98 4.05
CA LYS A 32 11.62 7.72 5.48
C LYS A 32 10.39 8.42 6.07
N ALA A 33 10.17 9.69 5.73
CA ALA A 33 9.01 10.44 6.19
C ALA A 33 7.68 9.78 5.74
N ASP A 34 7.63 9.30 4.50
CA ASP A 34 6.50 8.55 3.97
C ASP A 34 6.33 7.21 4.70
N PHE A 35 7.42 6.46 4.93
CA PHE A 35 7.38 5.17 5.62
C PHE A 35 6.73 5.28 7.02
N GLU A 36 7.02 6.35 7.75
CA GLU A 36 6.48 6.58 9.11
C GLU A 36 4.97 6.89 9.15
N THR A 37 4.37 7.27 8.02
CA THR A 37 2.99 7.79 7.98
C THR A 37 2.04 7.02 7.06
N THR A 38 2.56 6.42 5.97
CA THR A 38 1.76 5.87 4.84
C THR A 38 0.80 4.76 5.22
N HIS A 39 1.10 3.96 6.25
CA HIS A 39 0.27 2.81 6.63
C HIS A 39 -0.58 3.07 7.89
N ARG A 40 -0.68 4.32 8.36
CA ARG A 40 -1.36 4.65 9.62
C ARG A 40 -2.84 5.04 9.49
N PHE A 41 -3.33 5.27 8.27
CA PHE A 41 -4.63 5.92 8.05
C PHE A 41 -5.73 5.03 7.45
N CYS A 42 -5.41 3.79 7.03
CA CYS A 42 -6.41 2.88 6.51
C CYS A 42 -6.07 1.42 6.82
N ALA A 43 -7.10 0.59 6.84
CA ALA A 43 -6.95 -0.84 6.93
C ALA A 43 -7.11 -1.45 5.53
N TYR A 44 -6.21 -2.36 5.14
CA TYR A 44 -6.18 -2.94 3.80
C TYR A 44 -7.03 -4.20 3.69
N ASP A 45 -7.53 -4.47 2.49
CA ASP A 45 -8.16 -5.74 2.12
C ASP A 45 -7.09 -6.79 1.72
N MET A 46 -5.90 -6.33 1.31
CA MET A 46 -4.73 -7.15 1.02
C MET A 46 -3.44 -6.35 1.22
N GLU A 47 -2.36 -7.01 1.62
CA GLU A 47 -1.03 -6.42 1.74
C GLU A 47 -0.04 -7.18 0.84
N VAL A 48 0.90 -6.45 0.23
CA VAL A 48 1.95 -7.01 -0.62
C VAL A 48 3.29 -6.34 -0.33
N TRP A 49 4.38 -7.03 -0.66
CA TRP A 49 5.74 -6.50 -0.54
C TRP A 49 6.30 -6.10 -1.91
N SER A 50 6.78 -4.87 -2.03
CA SER A 50 7.42 -4.35 -3.26
C SER A 50 8.84 -4.89 -3.52
N THR A 51 9.30 -5.81 -2.68
CA THR A 51 10.48 -6.64 -2.91
C THR A 51 10.19 -7.79 -3.87
N LEU A 52 8.92 -8.18 -4.04
CA LEU A 52 8.50 -9.12 -5.07
C LEU A 52 8.44 -8.46 -6.45
N PRO A 53 8.61 -9.24 -7.55
CA PRO A 53 8.41 -8.74 -8.90
C PRO A 53 7.04 -8.07 -9.08
N ALA A 54 7.03 -6.94 -9.79
CA ALA A 54 5.82 -6.13 -9.95
C ALA A 54 4.70 -6.88 -10.69
N ASP A 55 5.06 -7.73 -11.65
CA ASP A 55 4.12 -8.57 -12.41
C ASP A 55 3.49 -9.66 -11.52
N GLU A 56 4.26 -10.22 -10.59
CA GLU A 56 3.77 -11.17 -9.60
C GLU A 56 2.78 -10.51 -8.64
N ASN A 57 3.15 -9.36 -8.07
CA ASN A 57 2.25 -8.58 -7.23
C ASN A 57 0.95 -8.20 -7.96
N ALA A 58 1.05 -7.76 -9.22
CA ALA A 58 -0.12 -7.42 -10.03
C ALA A 58 -1.05 -8.64 -10.25
N ARG A 59 -0.49 -9.82 -10.55
CA ARG A 59 -1.28 -11.06 -10.67
C ARG A 59 -1.97 -11.43 -9.36
N ASN A 60 -1.25 -11.36 -8.25
CA ASN A 60 -1.78 -11.70 -6.93
C ASN A 60 -2.92 -10.76 -6.51
N ILE A 61 -2.74 -9.45 -6.72
CA ILE A 61 -3.77 -8.43 -6.46
C ILE A 61 -5.01 -8.68 -7.34
N ALA A 62 -4.83 -8.93 -8.63
CA ALA A 62 -5.94 -9.20 -9.54
C ALA A 62 -6.73 -10.47 -9.14
N ALA A 63 -6.04 -11.52 -8.70
CA ALA A 63 -6.67 -12.75 -8.22
C ALA A 63 -7.44 -12.51 -6.91
N ALA A 64 -6.85 -11.81 -5.94
CA ALA A 64 -7.51 -11.47 -4.68
C ALA A 64 -8.76 -10.61 -4.91
N TRP A 65 -8.67 -9.60 -5.78
CA TRP A 65 -9.81 -8.75 -6.12
C TRP A 65 -10.96 -9.54 -6.74
N LYS A 66 -10.69 -10.51 -7.62
CA LYS A 66 -11.72 -11.37 -8.24
C LYS A 66 -12.45 -12.23 -7.21
N ASN A 67 -11.76 -12.70 -6.18
CA ASN A 67 -12.29 -13.60 -5.15
C ASN A 67 -12.80 -12.89 -3.90
N ARG A 68 -12.79 -11.54 -3.88
CA ARG A 68 -13.16 -10.77 -2.69
C ARG A 68 -14.64 -10.92 -2.32
N PRO A 69 -15.00 -10.84 -1.02
CA PRO A 69 -16.39 -10.73 -0.59
C PRO A 69 -17.08 -9.49 -1.19
N LYS A 70 -18.37 -9.59 -1.55
CA LYS A 70 -19.12 -8.48 -2.17
C LYS A 70 -19.58 -7.40 -1.18
N HIS A 71 -19.20 -7.46 0.09
CA HIS A 71 -19.61 -6.48 1.10
C HIS A 71 -18.63 -5.30 1.18
N ASN A 72 -19.20 -4.10 1.15
CA ASN A 72 -18.56 -2.83 0.80
C ASN A 72 -17.76 -2.26 1.97
N SER A 73 -16.45 -2.14 1.79
CA SER A 73 -15.45 -1.58 2.72
C SER A 73 -15.51 -0.05 2.90
N VAL A 74 -16.64 0.60 2.56
CA VAL A 74 -16.83 2.06 2.79
C VAL A 74 -16.70 2.41 4.29
N GLU A 75 -16.91 1.43 5.19
CA GLU A 75 -16.77 1.62 6.64
C GLU A 75 -15.32 1.68 7.16
N ARG A 76 -14.30 1.37 6.34
CA ARG A 76 -12.92 1.17 6.85
C ARG A 76 -12.04 2.42 6.87
N ILE A 77 -12.39 3.46 6.12
CA ILE A 77 -11.76 4.80 6.24
C ILE A 77 -12.40 5.59 7.40
N ALA A 78 -13.69 5.36 7.69
CA ALA A 78 -14.48 6.16 8.63
C ALA A 78 -14.14 5.94 10.12
N ARG A 79 -13.37 4.89 10.49
CA ARG A 79 -13.04 4.58 11.90
C ARG A 79 -11.88 5.37 12.50
N TYR A 80 -11.13 6.16 11.70
CA TYR A 80 -9.91 6.81 12.20
C TYR A 80 -9.93 8.35 12.20
N GLN A 81 -10.97 9.00 11.64
CA GLN A 81 -11.11 10.47 11.70
C GLN A 81 -11.78 10.99 12.99
N SER A 82 -11.93 10.14 14.02
CA SER A 82 -12.57 10.49 15.30
C SER A 82 -11.59 10.50 16.49
N VAL A 83 -10.29 10.75 16.26
CA VAL A 83 -9.30 10.96 17.32
C VAL A 83 -8.54 12.25 17.08
#